data_AF-A0A968PIH5-F1
#
_entry.id   AF-A0A968PIH5-F1
#
_cell.length_a   1.000
_cell.length_b   1.000
_cell.length_c   1.000
_cell.angle_alpha   90.00
_cell.angle_beta   90.00
_cell.angle_gamma   90.00
#
_symmetry.space_group_name_H-M   'P 1'
#
loop_
_entity.id
_entity.type
_entity.pdbx_description
1 polymer ?
#
loop_
_entity_poly.entity_id
_entity_poly.type
_entity_poly.pdbx_seq_one_letter_code
_entity_poly.pdbx_strand_id
1 'polypeptide(L)' 'MKSEVTDILNFFEEMALAINSKLVDENTLRGFFRGIVLTHVEKFYPWIKRRREIANSEKVFQSITELYERWQNGDGKQI' A
#
# COMPACT_ATOMS: atom_id res chain seq x y z
N MET A 1 18.32 -10.45 6.89
CA MET A 1 17.21 -11.41 6.86
C MET A 1 15.96 -10.66 6.42
N LYS A 2 15.41 -10.97 5.24
CA LYS A 2 14.10 -10.44 4.82
C LYS A 2 13.02 -11.04 5.72
N SER A 3 12.10 -10.20 6.20
CA SER A 3 10.96 -10.67 7.00
C SER A 3 9.76 -10.88 6.08
N GLU A 4 8.88 -11.82 6.40
CA GLU A 4 7.61 -12.05 5.67
C GLU A 4 6.81 -10.75 5.51
N VAL A 5 6.82 -9.87 6.52
CA VAL A 5 6.22 -8.53 6.47
C VAL A 5 6.81 -7.68 5.34
N THR A 6 8.11 -7.77 5.09
CA THR A 6 8.79 -7.02 4.02
C THR A 6 8.31 -7.51 2.65
N ASP A 7 8.11 -8.82 2.49
CA ASP A 7 7.67 -9.38 1.21
C ASP A 7 6.21 -9.05 0.91
N ILE A 8 5.33 -9.09 1.92
CA ILE A 8 3.94 -8.62 1.78
C ILE A 8 3.89 -7.14 1.39
N LEU A 9 4.67 -6.30 2.07
CA LEU A 9 4.69 -4.86 1.78
C LEU A 9 5.33 -4.54 0.42
N ASN A 10 6.35 -5.28 0.00
CA ASN A 10 6.91 -5.14 -1.35
C ASN A 10 5.88 -5.49 -2.42
N PHE A 11 5.14 -6.59 -2.26
CA PHE A 11 4.08 -6.97 -3.18
C PHE A 11 3.02 -5.86 -3.30
N PHE A 12 2.58 -5.30 -2.18
CA PHE A 12 1.61 -4.22 -2.21
C PHE A 12 2.18 -2.91 -2.77
N GLU A 13 3.45 -2.61 -2.52
CA GLU A 13 4.14 -1.44 -3.10
C GLU A 13 4.25 -1.57 -4.62
N GLU A 14 4.65 -2.73 -5.13
CA GLU A 14 4.70 -3.01 -6.58
C GLU A 14 3.31 -2.89 -7.21
N MET A 15 2.28 -3.42 -6.55
CA MET A 15 0.89 -3.27 -6.99
C MET A 15 0.47 -1.79 -7.04
N ALA A 16 0.77 -1.02 -6.00
CA ALA A 16 0.46 0.40 -5.94
C ALA A 16 1.20 1.21 -7.02
N LEU A 17 2.47 0.89 -7.28
CA LEU A 17 3.26 1.48 -8.36
C LEU A 17 2.67 1.15 -9.74
N ALA A 18 2.24 -0.09 -9.97
CA ALA A 18 1.60 -0.49 -11.22
C ALA A 18 0.28 0.26 -11.45
N ILE A 19 -0.54 0.42 -10.40
CA ILE A 19 -1.78 1.22 -10.43
C ILE A 19 -1.46 2.68 -10.76
N ASN A 20 -0.53 3.30 -10.01
CA ASN A 20 -0.16 4.70 -10.19
C ASN A 20 0.42 4.98 -11.59
N SER A 21 1.13 3.99 -12.16
CA SER A 21 1.72 4.04 -13.50
C SER A 21 0.73 3.69 -14.62
N LYS A 22 -0.54 3.41 -14.28
CA LYS A 22 -1.62 3.03 -15.22
C LYS A 22 -1.28 1.77 -16.04
N LEU A 23 -0.47 0.86 -15.49
CA LEU A 23 -0.11 -0.41 -16.13
C LEU A 23 -1.18 -1.48 -15.89
N VAL A 24 -2.03 -1.29 -14.88
CA VAL A 24 -3.09 -2.21 -14.46
C VAL A 24 -4.37 -1.43 -14.15
N ASP A 25 -5.52 -2.09 -14.25
CA ASP A 25 -6.81 -1.51 -13.88
C ASP A 25 -7.00 -1.51 -12.36
N GLU A 26 -7.10 -0.31 -11.78
CA GLU A 26 -7.28 -0.13 -10.35
C GLU A 26 -8.61 -0.70 -9.85
N ASN A 27 -9.70 -0.59 -10.62
CA ASN A 27 -11.01 -1.03 -10.17
C ASN A 27 -11.05 -2.55 -9.96
N THR A 28 -10.48 -3.30 -10.89
CA THR A 28 -10.32 -4.75 -10.79
C THR A 28 -9.51 -5.11 -9.56
N LEU A 29 -8.30 -4.55 -9.41
CA LEU A 29 -7.43 -4.87 -8.27
C LEU A 29 -8.05 -4.46 -6.94
N ARG A 30 -8.72 -3.31 -6.87
CA ARG A 30 -9.44 -2.86 -5.68
C ARG A 30 -10.56 -3.84 -5.32
N GLY A 31 -11.30 -4.36 -6.29
CA GLY A 31 -12.35 -5.37 -6.08
C GLY A 31 -11.83 -6.63 -5.37
N PHE A 32 -10.62 -7.09 -5.71
CA PHE A 32 -10.01 -8.27 -5.11
C PHE A 32 -9.22 -7.96 -3.82
N PHE A 33 -8.42 -6.91 -3.82
CA PHE A 33 -7.38 -6.69 -2.81
C PHE A 33 -7.72 -5.64 -1.76
N ARG A 34 -8.79 -4.84 -1.92
CA ARG A 34 -9.07 -3.72 -1.01
C ARG A 34 -9.09 -4.13 0.46
N GLY A 35 -9.85 -5.16 0.81
CA GLY A 35 -9.93 -5.63 2.20
C GLY A 35 -8.57 -6.07 2.74
N ILE A 36 -7.80 -6.81 1.93
CA ILE A 36 -6.48 -7.31 2.30
C ILE A 36 -5.51 -6.16 2.53
N VAL A 37 -5.44 -5.20 1.61
CA VAL A 37 -4.58 -4.02 1.71
C VAL A 37 -4.93 -3.19 2.95
N LEU A 38 -6.21 -2.88 3.15
CA LEU A 38 -6.64 -2.07 4.30
C LEU A 38 -6.23 -2.73 5.61
N THR A 39 -6.53 -4.03 5.80
CA THR A 39 -6.20 -4.75 7.03
C THR A 39 -4.70 -4.87 7.27
N HIS A 40 -3.91 -5.19 6.24
CA HIS A 40 -2.48 -5.47 6.43
C HIS A 40 -1.65 -4.19 6.54
N VAL A 41 -1.94 -3.16 5.73
CA VAL A 41 -1.19 -1.90 5.77
C VAL A 41 -1.43 -1.19 7.11
N GLU A 42 -2.67 -1.18 7.61
CA GLU A 42 -2.98 -0.65 8.95
C GLU A 42 -2.20 -1.41 10.03
N LYS A 43 -2.25 -2.76 10.01
CA LYS A 43 -1.54 -3.61 10.96
C LYS A 43 -0.02 -3.40 10.93
N PHE A 44 0.55 -3.18 9.75
CA PHE A 44 2.00 -3.04 9.57
C PHE A 44 2.48 -1.59 9.60
N TYR A 45 1.60 -0.61 9.81
CA TYR A 45 1.95 0.81 9.85
C TYR A 45 3.08 1.14 10.86
N PRO A 46 3.10 0.59 12.10
CA PRO A 46 4.22 0.81 13.02
C PRO A 46 5.56 0.30 12.49
N TRP A 47 5.53 -0.80 11.74
CA TRP A 47 6.71 -1.38 11.12
C TRP A 47 7.21 -0.53 9.95
N ILE A 48 6.30 -0.02 9.11
CA ILE A 48 6.62 0.92 8.01
C ILE A 48 7.29 2.17 8.59
N LYS A 49 6.71 2.76 9.63
CA LYS A 49 7.26 3.95 10.31
C LYS A 49 8.69 3.71 10.79
N ARG A 50 8.93 2.60 11.51
CA ARG A 50 10.27 2.24 11.98
C ARG A 50 11.26 2.04 10.83
N ARG A 51 10.82 1.49 9.69
CA ARG A 51 11.67 1.34 8.51
C ARG A 51 12.05 2.67 7.88
N ARG A 52 11.12 3.63 7.80
CA ARG A 52 11.39 4.99 7.31
C ARG A 52 12.40 5.71 8.20
N GLU A 53 12.27 5.58 9.52
CA GLU A 53 13.22 6.13 10.50
C GLU A 53 14.63 5.54 10.32
N ILE A 54 14.75 4.20 10.24
CA ILE A 54 16.05 3.52 10.05
C ILE A 54 16.69 3.89 8.71
N ALA A 55 15.89 4.00 7.64
CA ALA A 55 16.37 4.35 6.32
C ALA A 55 16.59 5.86 6.13
N ASN A 56 16.17 6.69 7.09
CA ASN A 56 16.08 8.15 6.98
C ASN A 56 15.40 8.59 5.67
N SER A 57 14.27 7.95 5.34
CA SER A 57 13.55 8.17 4.07
C SER A 57 12.07 7.87 4.20
N GLU A 58 11.24 8.90 4.00
CA GLU A 58 9.77 8.76 3.94
C GLU A 58 9.28 7.99 2.72
N LYS A 59 10.14 7.78 1.71
CA LYS A 59 9.76 7.09 0.47
C LYS A 59 9.57 5.58 0.64
N VAL A 60 10.03 5.01 1.76
CA VAL A 60 9.91 3.57 2.01
C VAL A 60 8.44 3.19 2.14
N PHE A 61 7.95 2.35 1.23
CA PHE A 61 6.53 1.95 1.12
C PHE A 61 5.57 3.12 0.95
N GLN A 62 5.99 4.18 0.26
CA GLN A 62 5.17 5.38 0.07
C GLN A 62 3.93 5.07 -0.77
N SER A 63 4.09 4.37 -1.90
CA SER A 63 3.00 4.18 -2.87
C SER A 63 1.85 3.39 -2.26
N ILE A 64 2.15 2.36 -1.47
CA ILE A 64 1.11 1.59 -0.79
C ILE A 64 0.44 2.38 0.34
N THR A 65 1.16 3.22 1.09
CA THR A 65 0.52 4.06 2.11
C THR A 65 -0.44 5.08 1.49
N GLU A 66 -0.07 5.68 0.36
CA GLU A 66 -0.96 6.59 -0.38
C GLU A 66 -2.16 5.86 -0.97
N LEU A 67 -1.96 4.67 -1.56
CA LEU A 67 -3.05 3.84 -2.08
C LEU A 67 -4.02 3.42 -0.97
N TYR A 68 -3.49 3.04 0.19
CA TYR A 68 -4.27 2.71 1.38
C TYR A 68 -5.18 3.88 1.78
N GLU A 69 -4.64 5.10 1.88
CA GLU A 69 -5.43 6.28 2.23
C GLU A 69 -6.55 6.56 1.21
N ARG A 70 -6.26 6.45 -0.10
CA ARG A 70 -7.27 6.60 -1.16
C ARG A 70 -8.39 5.56 -1.02
N TRP A 71 -8.01 4.29 -0.82
CA TRP A 71 -8.97 3.19 -0.72
C TRP A 71 -9.77 3.21 0.59
N GLN A 72 -9.19 3.76 1.67
CA GLN A 72 -9.83 3.91 2.97
C GLN A 72 -10.90 5.01 2.93
N ASN A 73 -10.54 6.19 2.43
CA ASN A 73 -11.43 7.35 2.42
C ASN A 73 -12.55 7.25 1.37
N GLY A 74 -12.41 6.31 0.43
CA GLY A 74 -13.25 6.24 -0.74
C GLY A 74 -12.86 7.37 -1.69
N ASP A 75 -12.50 7.07 -2.93
CA ASP A 75 -12.47 8.11 -3.96
C ASP A 75 -13.85 8.77 -3.92
N GLY A 76 -13.90 10.09 -3.78
CA GLY A 76 -15.12 10.88 -3.59
C GLY A 76 -16.11 10.84 -4.76
N LYS A 77 -16.45 9.65 -5.26
CA LYS A 77 -17.58 9.38 -6.12
C LYS A 77 -18.76 9.11 -5.21
N GLN A 78 -19.54 10.18 -5.03
CA GLN A 78 -20.97 10.08 -4.74
C GLN A 78 -21.57 8.93 -5.56
N ILE A 79 -22.19 7.99 -4.86
CA ILE A 79 -23.24 7.15 -5.43
C ILE A 79 -24.53 7.96 -5.34
#